data_AF-A0A1D8AFK6-F1
#
_entry.id   AF-A0A1D8AFK6-F1
#
_cell.length_a   1.000
_cell.length_b   1.000
_cell.length_c   1.000
_cell.angle_alpha   90.00
_cell.angle_beta   90.00
_cell.angle_gamma   90.00
#
_symmetry.space_group_name_H-M   'P 1'
#
loop_
_entity.id
_entity.type
_entity.pdbx_description
1 polymer ?
#
loop_
_entity_poly.entity_id
_entity_poly.type
_entity_poly.pdbx_seq_one_letter_code
_entity_poly.pdbx_strand_id
1 'polypeptide(L)'
;MEGCATSHYWGRFAGAEGHEVRLIPPIYVKPFVKRLKNDAADAAAIAEAAVRPNLQFVAVKSAEHQARVVAYRTHQCFMSQRTQIINALRGHLAEFGLVFPQGVPHLKEIRAAMDDEDVDVPPSIREIAGLYLEHIDNLSAKIEELSLRLREAMAVSVGLCRLCTVPGAGPVTAGAIMAFAALLLRALT
;
A
#
# COMPACT_ATOMS: atom_id res chain seq x y z
N MET A 1 -17.10 18.16 5.52
CA MET A 1 -16.44 17.95 4.20
C MET A 1 -16.48 16.46 3.84
N GLU A 2 -16.44 16.11 2.56
CA GLU A 2 -16.39 14.70 2.14
C GLU A 2 -14.99 14.09 2.33
N GLY A 3 -14.95 12.81 2.69
CA GLY A 3 -13.73 12.03 2.77
C GLY A 3 -13.17 11.70 1.39
N CYS A 4 -12.25 12.50 0.88
CA CYS A 4 -11.50 12.27 -0.36
C CYS A 4 -9.99 12.09 -0.09
N ALA A 5 -9.19 11.87 -1.15
CA ALA A 5 -7.74 11.66 -1.02
C ALA A 5 -7.00 12.79 -0.27
N THR A 6 -7.46 14.03 -0.41
CA THR A 6 -6.86 15.22 0.22
C THR A 6 -7.55 15.65 1.52
N SER A 7 -8.65 14.98 1.90
CA SER A 7 -9.50 15.41 3.03
C SER A 7 -8.78 15.46 4.37
N HIS A 8 -7.81 14.57 4.60
CA HIS A 8 -7.04 14.56 5.84
C HIS A 8 -6.08 15.75 5.96
N TYR A 9 -5.48 16.22 4.86
CA TYR A 9 -4.66 17.43 4.87
C TYR A 9 -5.52 18.64 5.23
N TRP A 10 -6.61 18.85 4.48
CA TRP A 10 -7.53 19.97 4.70
C TRP A 10 -8.21 19.92 6.05
N GLY A 11 -8.52 18.72 6.55
CA GLY A 11 -9.08 18.55 7.89
C GLY A 11 -8.10 18.92 9.01
N ARG A 12 -6.80 18.63 8.85
CA ARG A 12 -5.80 19.09 9.82
C ARG A 12 -5.61 20.60 9.75
N PHE A 13 -5.57 21.16 8.54
CA PHE A 13 -5.46 22.60 8.33
C PHE A 13 -6.63 23.34 8.99
N ALA A 14 -7.88 22.97 8.68
CA ALA A 14 -9.06 23.60 9.26
C ALA A 14 -9.14 23.41 10.79
N GLY A 15 -8.71 22.25 11.31
CA GLY A 15 -8.63 22.01 12.75
C GLY A 15 -7.60 22.91 13.46
N ALA A 16 -6.47 23.19 12.82
CA ALA A 16 -5.47 24.12 13.35
C ALA A 16 -5.98 25.57 13.42
N GLU A 17 -6.87 25.95 12.50
CA GLU A 17 -7.59 27.23 12.50
C GLU A 17 -8.80 27.25 13.48
N GLY A 18 -8.98 26.21 14.29
CA GLY A 18 -10.02 26.16 15.33
C GLY A 18 -11.38 25.63 14.88
N HIS A 19 -11.49 25.06 13.67
CA HIS A 19 -12.75 24.49 13.19
C HIS A 19 -12.98 23.05 13.69
N GLU A 20 -14.22 22.72 14.03
CA GLU A 20 -14.63 21.34 14.24
C GLU A 20 -14.77 20.62 12.88
N VAL A 21 -13.83 19.74 12.56
CA VAL A 21 -13.83 19.04 11.28
C VAL A 21 -14.57 17.71 11.36
N ARG A 22 -15.59 17.58 10.49
CA ARG A 22 -16.35 16.34 10.27
C ARG A 22 -16.15 15.84 8.85
N LEU A 23 -15.50 14.67 8.70
CA LEU A 23 -15.34 14.00 7.40
C LEU A 23 -16.51 13.04 7.17
N ILE A 24 -17.27 13.25 6.11
CA ILE A 24 -18.41 12.41 5.72
C ILE A 24 -17.92 11.34 4.73
N PRO A 25 -18.16 10.04 4.98
CA PRO A 25 -17.90 8.98 4.00
C PRO A 25 -18.54 9.27 2.64
N PRO A 26 -17.82 9.11 1.50
CA PRO A 26 -18.38 9.35 0.17
C PRO A 26 -19.66 8.57 -0.14
N ILE A 27 -19.78 7.36 0.43
CA ILE A 27 -20.97 6.52 0.28
C ILE A 27 -22.23 7.20 0.85
N TYR A 28 -22.09 8.06 1.86
CA TYR A 28 -23.20 8.82 2.43
C TYR A 28 -23.47 10.14 1.69
N VAL A 29 -22.50 10.67 0.93
CA VAL A 29 -22.69 11.86 0.08
C VAL A 29 -23.34 11.49 -1.26
N LYS A 30 -22.96 10.35 -1.84
CA LYS A 30 -23.39 9.88 -3.16
C LYS A 30 -24.90 9.98 -3.44
N PRO A 31 -25.82 9.63 -2.51
CA PRO A 31 -27.26 9.74 -2.75
C PRO A 31 -27.77 11.17 -3.01
N PHE A 32 -27.02 12.19 -2.58
CA PHE A 32 -27.42 13.60 -2.67
C PHE A 32 -26.79 14.34 -3.87
N VAL A 33 -25.92 13.67 -4.63
CA VAL A 33 -25.26 14.24 -5.81
C VAL A 33 -26.28 14.38 -6.93
N LYS A 34 -26.55 15.62 -7.36
CA LYS A 34 -27.47 15.91 -8.46
C LYS A 34 -26.82 15.59 -9.81
N ARG A 35 -27.65 15.46 -10.86
CA ARG A 35 -27.16 15.35 -12.25
C ARG A 35 -26.38 16.63 -12.58
N LEU A 36 -25.29 16.50 -13.33
CA LEU A 36 -24.27 17.52 -13.63
C LEU A 36 -23.19 17.66 -12.53
N LYS A 37 -21.97 17.23 -12.84
CA LYS A 37 -20.82 17.31 -11.93
C LYS A 37 -20.22 18.71 -11.96
N ASN A 38 -20.35 19.46 -10.87
CA ASN A 38 -19.67 20.72 -10.63
C ASN A 38 -19.47 20.95 -9.11
N ASP A 39 -18.54 21.84 -8.76
CA ASP A 39 -18.16 22.05 -7.36
C ASP A 39 -19.33 22.53 -6.48
N ALA A 40 -20.26 23.31 -7.06
CA ALA A 40 -21.45 23.79 -6.35
C ALA A 40 -22.43 22.65 -6.01
N ALA A 41 -22.63 21.71 -6.94
CA ALA A 41 -23.47 20.53 -6.73
C ALA A 41 -22.84 19.58 -5.71
N ASP A 42 -21.51 19.40 -5.75
CA ASP A 42 -20.78 18.60 -4.77
C ASP A 42 -20.88 19.25 -3.37
N ALA A 43 -20.68 20.57 -3.25
CA ALA A 43 -20.83 21.28 -1.98
C ALA A 43 -22.26 21.17 -1.41
N ALA A 44 -23.29 21.30 -2.26
CA ALA A 44 -24.69 21.14 -1.86
C ALA A 44 -24.99 19.72 -1.38
N ALA A 45 -24.47 18.69 -2.06
CA ALA A 45 -24.62 17.30 -1.65
C ALA A 45 -23.97 17.01 -0.29
N ILE A 46 -22.78 17.58 -0.03
CA ILE A 46 -22.09 17.46 1.25
C ILE A 46 -22.89 18.15 2.36
N ALA A 47 -23.41 19.36 2.10
CA ALA A 47 -24.22 20.10 3.07
C ALA A 47 -25.51 19.32 3.41
N GLU A 48 -26.19 18.78 2.40
CA GLU A 48 -27.40 17.97 2.57
C GLU A 48 -27.11 16.69 3.38
N ALA A 49 -26.02 16.00 3.07
CA ALA A 49 -25.58 14.82 3.82
C ALA A 49 -25.27 15.16 5.28
N ALA A 50 -24.66 16.31 5.56
CA ALA A 50 -24.24 16.72 6.90
C ALA A 50 -25.40 16.93 7.88
N VAL A 51 -26.60 17.23 7.39
CA VAL A 51 -27.80 17.48 8.20
C VAL A 51 -28.50 16.18 8.62
N ARG A 52 -28.17 15.05 8.00
CA ARG A 52 -28.85 13.78 8.29
C ARG A 52 -28.51 13.29 9.72
N PRO A 53 -29.52 12.85 10.49
CA PRO A 53 -29.30 12.35 11.84
C PRO A 53 -28.48 11.05 11.81
N ASN A 54 -27.78 10.75 12.91
CA ASN A 54 -27.02 9.51 13.11
C ASN A 54 -25.89 9.25 12.10
N LEU A 55 -25.30 10.31 11.51
CA LEU A 55 -24.15 10.14 10.63
C LEU A 55 -22.91 9.69 11.40
N GLN A 56 -22.26 8.65 10.89
CA GLN A 56 -20.93 8.24 11.34
C GLN A 56 -19.86 8.98 10.55
N PHE A 57 -19.10 9.84 11.23
CA PHE A 57 -18.01 10.60 10.64
C PHE A 57 -16.68 9.85 10.72
N VAL A 58 -15.79 10.10 9.77
CA VAL A 58 -14.42 9.59 9.78
C VAL A 58 -13.53 10.58 10.51
N ALA A 59 -12.70 10.08 11.43
CA ALA A 59 -11.72 10.92 12.11
C ALA A 59 -10.64 11.43 11.13
N VAL A 60 -10.23 12.68 11.30
CA VAL A 60 -9.06 13.24 10.59
C VAL A 60 -7.81 12.52 11.11
N LYS A 61 -7.09 11.84 10.22
CA LYS A 61 -5.84 11.15 10.57
C LYS A 61 -4.71 12.15 10.79
N SER A 62 -3.84 11.86 11.76
CA SER A 62 -2.59 12.60 11.93
C SER A 62 -1.68 12.41 10.71
N ALA A 63 -0.77 13.36 10.49
CA ALA A 63 0.22 13.25 9.41
C ALA A 63 1.09 12.00 9.58
N GLU A 64 1.48 11.68 10.82
CA GLU A 64 2.25 10.50 11.15
C GLU A 64 1.51 9.20 10.82
N HIS A 65 0.21 9.11 11.12
CA HIS A 65 -0.60 7.94 10.72
C HIS A 65 -0.65 7.80 9.20
N GLN A 66 -0.82 8.91 8.48
CA GLN A 66 -0.81 8.87 7.01
C GLN A 66 0.55 8.46 6.44
N ALA A 67 1.66 8.88 7.05
CA ALA A 67 2.99 8.46 6.64
C ALA A 67 3.17 6.94 6.75
N ARG A 68 2.66 6.32 7.82
CA ARG A 68 2.68 4.86 8.00
C ARG A 68 1.85 4.13 6.92
N VAL A 69 0.69 4.68 6.57
CA VAL A 69 -0.15 4.15 5.48
C VAL A 69 0.60 4.22 4.14
N VAL A 70 1.27 5.34 3.85
CA VAL A 70 2.06 5.51 2.63
C VAL A 70 3.20 4.49 2.59
N ALA A 71 3.98 4.35 3.68
CA ALA A 71 5.05 3.37 3.76
C ALA A 71 4.57 1.94 3.48
N TYR A 72 3.42 1.54 4.06
CA TYR A 72 2.83 0.23 3.81
C TYR A 72 2.42 0.05 2.33
N ARG A 73 1.75 1.04 1.73
CA ARG A 73 1.36 0.97 0.33
C ARG A 73 2.57 0.90 -0.61
N THR A 74 3.63 1.66 -0.31
CA THR A 74 4.88 1.60 -1.06
C THR A 74 5.52 0.23 -0.96
N HIS A 75 5.55 -0.38 0.23
CA HIS A 75 6.05 -1.74 0.41
C HIS A 75 5.28 -2.75 -0.46
N GLN A 76 3.95 -2.71 -0.45
CA GLN A 76 3.13 -3.59 -1.29
C GLN A 76 3.35 -3.36 -2.78
N CYS A 77 3.49 -2.09 -3.19
CA CYS A 77 3.83 -1.72 -4.57
C CYS A 77 5.15 -2.36 -5.00
N PHE A 78 6.21 -2.22 -4.20
CA PHE A 78 7.52 -2.77 -4.52
C PHE A 78 7.52 -4.30 -4.53
N MET A 79 6.78 -4.96 -3.63
CA MET A 79 6.59 -6.41 -3.70
C MET A 79 5.98 -6.84 -5.03
N SER A 80 4.91 -6.16 -5.47
CA SER A 80 4.25 -6.45 -6.74
C SER A 80 5.18 -6.20 -7.94
N GLN A 81 5.91 -5.07 -7.94
CA GLN A 81 6.89 -4.75 -8.99
C GLN A 81 7.99 -5.81 -9.06
N ARG A 82 8.52 -6.24 -7.91
CA ARG A 82 9.55 -7.30 -7.87
C ARG A 82 9.02 -8.58 -8.49
N THR A 83 7.81 -9.02 -8.13
CA THR A 83 7.19 -10.20 -8.73
C THR A 83 6.97 -10.05 -10.24
N GLN A 84 6.54 -8.89 -10.70
CA GLN A 84 6.36 -8.59 -12.12
C GLN A 84 7.69 -8.75 -12.89
N ILE A 85 8.77 -8.20 -12.34
CA ILE A 85 10.10 -8.19 -12.97
C ILE A 85 10.72 -9.59 -12.98
N ILE A 86 10.54 -10.37 -11.91
CA ILE A 86 10.91 -11.80 -11.87
C ILE A 86 10.18 -12.58 -12.97
N ASN A 87 8.87 -12.34 -13.13
CA ASN A 87 8.09 -13.04 -14.15
C ASN A 87 8.49 -12.63 -15.57
N ALA A 88 8.82 -11.36 -15.80
CA ALA A 88 9.33 -10.89 -17.09
C ALA A 88 10.67 -11.54 -17.44
N LEU A 89 11.63 -11.55 -16.50
CA LEU A 89 12.92 -12.22 -16.67
C LEU A 89 12.73 -13.71 -17.00
N ARG A 90 11.88 -14.41 -16.23
CA ARG A 90 11.56 -15.82 -16.50
C ARG A 90 10.96 -16.04 -17.89
N GLY A 91 10.08 -15.14 -18.33
CA GLY A 91 9.48 -15.21 -19.67
C GLY A 91 10.54 -15.09 -20.76
N HIS A 92 11.43 -14.10 -20.65
CA HIS A 92 12.52 -13.90 -21.61
C HIS A 92 13.47 -15.10 -21.65
N LEU A 93 13.88 -15.64 -20.50
CA LEU A 93 14.77 -16.80 -20.46
C LEU A 93 14.12 -18.07 -21.04
N ALA A 94 12.81 -18.22 -20.90
CA ALA A 94 12.07 -19.34 -21.48
C ALA A 94 12.08 -19.34 -23.02
N GLU A 95 12.18 -18.18 -23.67
CA GLU A 95 12.34 -18.07 -25.13
C GLU A 95 13.65 -18.70 -25.63
N PHE A 96 14.66 -18.79 -24.76
CA PHE A 96 15.95 -19.43 -25.02
C PHE A 96 16.03 -20.86 -24.44
N GLY A 97 14.89 -21.46 -24.10
CA GLY A 97 14.84 -22.83 -23.57
C GLY A 97 15.19 -22.97 -22.08
N LEU A 98 15.46 -21.87 -21.38
CA LEU A 98 15.76 -21.90 -19.94
C LEU A 98 14.48 -21.71 -19.12
N VAL A 99 13.92 -22.82 -18.65
CA VAL A 99 12.67 -22.84 -17.88
C VAL A 99 12.94 -22.98 -16.38
N PHE A 100 12.56 -21.96 -15.61
CA PHE A 100 12.71 -21.92 -14.15
C PHE A 100 11.36 -21.98 -13.44
N PRO A 101 11.25 -22.56 -12.22
CA PRO A 101 10.02 -22.53 -11.42
C PRO A 101 9.64 -21.10 -10.97
N GLN A 102 8.39 -20.90 -10.58
CA GLN A 102 7.89 -19.59 -10.16
C GLN A 102 8.31 -19.26 -8.72
N GLY A 103 8.73 -18.00 -8.51
CA GLY A 103 8.87 -17.40 -7.20
C GLY A 103 10.27 -16.89 -6.89
N VAL A 104 10.36 -16.10 -5.83
CA VAL A 104 11.63 -15.52 -5.33
C VAL A 104 12.69 -16.57 -4.97
N PRO A 105 12.38 -17.75 -4.39
CA PRO A 105 13.40 -18.73 -4.02
C PRO A 105 14.28 -19.19 -5.18
N HIS A 106 13.73 -19.26 -6.39
CA HIS A 106 14.41 -19.77 -7.59
C HIS A 106 15.28 -18.71 -8.30
N LEU A 107 15.35 -17.48 -7.78
CA LEU A 107 16.27 -16.47 -8.32
C LEU A 107 17.74 -16.88 -8.21
N LYS A 108 18.08 -17.69 -7.22
CA LYS A 108 19.44 -18.24 -7.08
C LYS A 108 19.79 -19.17 -8.24
N GLU A 109 18.83 -19.96 -8.71
CA GLU A 109 19.02 -20.86 -9.86
C GLU A 109 19.16 -20.06 -11.16
N ILE A 110 18.35 -19.01 -11.33
CA ILE A 110 18.48 -18.09 -12.48
C ILE A 110 19.87 -17.43 -12.49
N ARG A 111 20.31 -16.92 -11.34
CA ARG A 111 21.63 -16.27 -11.22
C ARG A 111 22.75 -17.26 -11.51
N ALA A 112 22.71 -18.47 -10.96
CA ALA A 112 23.68 -19.52 -11.24
C ALA A 112 23.75 -19.86 -12.74
N ALA A 113 22.61 -19.98 -13.42
CA ALA A 113 22.58 -20.23 -14.86
C ALA A 113 23.16 -19.07 -15.70
N MET A 114 22.99 -17.82 -15.24
CA MET A 114 23.55 -16.65 -15.92
C MET A 114 25.05 -16.44 -15.64
N ASP A 115 25.58 -17.02 -14.56
CA ASP A 115 27.01 -17.00 -14.23
C ASP A 115 27.77 -18.20 -14.85
N ASP A 116 27.06 -19.27 -15.22
CA ASP A 116 27.64 -20.48 -15.83
C ASP A 116 27.88 -20.28 -17.34
N GLU A 117 29.15 -20.29 -17.76
CA GLU A 117 29.57 -20.11 -19.16
C GLU A 117 29.17 -21.28 -20.08
N ASP A 118 28.90 -22.47 -19.53
CA ASP A 118 28.52 -23.66 -20.31
C ASP A 118 27.05 -23.62 -20.76
N VAL A 119 26.25 -22.70 -20.19
CA VAL A 119 24.85 -22.53 -20.57
C VAL A 119 24.74 -21.82 -21.92
N ASP A 120 24.10 -22.46 -22.91
CA ASP A 120 23.94 -21.91 -24.26
C ASP A 120 22.89 -20.78 -24.28
N VAL A 121 23.35 -19.56 -24.01
CA VAL A 121 22.56 -18.32 -24.04
C VAL A 121 23.38 -17.22 -24.70
N PRO A 122 22.80 -16.44 -25.64
CA PRO A 122 23.50 -15.32 -26.26
C PRO A 122 24.05 -14.32 -25.21
N PRO A 123 25.27 -13.81 -25.36
CA PRO A 123 25.86 -12.86 -24.40
C PRO A 123 25.00 -11.62 -24.14
N SER A 124 24.31 -11.10 -25.17
CA SER A 124 23.39 -9.97 -25.04
C SER A 124 22.20 -10.27 -24.11
N ILE A 125 21.74 -11.52 -24.05
CA ILE A 125 20.66 -11.94 -23.15
C ILE A 125 21.17 -12.04 -21.71
N ARG A 126 22.42 -12.46 -21.49
CA ARG A 126 23.05 -12.44 -20.17
C ARG A 126 23.17 -11.01 -19.63
N GLU A 127 23.56 -10.05 -20.47
CA GLU A 127 23.61 -8.63 -20.10
C GLU A 127 22.23 -8.11 -19.71
N ILE A 128 21.19 -8.39 -20.51
CA ILE A 128 19.82 -7.99 -20.20
C ILE A 128 19.32 -8.65 -18.91
N ALA A 129 19.58 -9.96 -18.73
CA ALA A 129 19.25 -10.67 -17.50
C ALA A 129 19.94 -10.03 -16.27
N GLY A 130 21.18 -9.58 -16.43
CA GLY A 130 21.90 -8.80 -15.43
C GLY A 130 21.14 -7.53 -14.99
N LEU A 131 20.59 -6.77 -15.94
CA LEU A 131 19.78 -5.57 -15.65
C LEU A 131 18.53 -5.91 -14.84
N TYR A 132 17.84 -7.01 -15.18
CA TYR A 132 16.69 -7.50 -14.42
C TYR A 132 17.08 -7.91 -13.00
N LEU A 133 18.16 -8.68 -12.84
CA LEU A 133 18.65 -9.15 -11.54
C LEU A 133 19.06 -7.99 -10.63
N GLU A 134 19.79 -7.00 -11.16
CA GLU A 134 20.16 -5.78 -10.42
C GLU A 134 18.91 -5.03 -9.93
N HIS A 135 17.90 -4.87 -10.77
CA HIS A 135 16.66 -4.19 -10.39
C HIS A 135 15.88 -4.98 -9.32
N ILE A 136 15.86 -6.31 -9.42
CA ILE A 136 15.26 -7.20 -8.41
C ILE A 136 15.99 -7.06 -7.07
N ASP A 137 17.32 -6.96 -7.09
CA ASP A 137 18.15 -6.78 -5.89
C ASP A 137 17.86 -5.42 -5.22
N ASN A 138 17.76 -4.35 -6.01
CA ASN A 138 17.39 -3.02 -5.50
C ASN A 138 15.99 -3.02 -4.86
N LEU A 139 14.99 -3.57 -5.55
CA LEU A 139 13.63 -3.69 -4.99
C LEU A 139 13.62 -4.53 -3.71
N SER A 140 14.38 -5.63 -3.67
CA SER A 140 14.47 -6.49 -2.49
C SER A 140 15.06 -5.74 -1.28
N ALA A 141 16.14 -4.98 -1.48
CA ALA A 141 16.72 -4.16 -0.43
C ALA A 141 15.72 -3.09 0.08
N LYS A 142 14.99 -2.43 -0.83
CA LYS A 142 13.97 -1.43 -0.46
C LYS A 142 12.77 -2.02 0.27
N ILE A 143 12.35 -3.23 -0.10
CA ILE A 143 11.30 -3.97 0.59
C ILE A 143 11.72 -4.29 2.03
N GLU A 144 12.96 -4.74 2.26
CA GLU A 144 13.47 -5.00 3.60
C GLU A 144 13.61 -3.71 4.43
N GLU A 145 14.10 -2.61 3.85
CA GLU A 145 14.16 -1.30 4.49
C GLU A 145 12.76 -0.84 4.97
N LEU A 146 11.76 -0.95 4.10
CA LEU A 146 10.38 -0.60 4.44
C LEU A 146 9.77 -1.57 5.45
N SER A 147 10.05 -2.87 5.35
CA SER A 147 9.61 -3.88 6.30
C SER A 147 10.10 -3.58 7.72
N LEU A 148 11.39 -3.20 7.86
CA LEU A 148 11.97 -2.84 9.14
C LEU A 148 11.29 -1.59 9.71
N ARG A 149 11.20 -0.51 8.92
CA ARG A 149 10.53 0.74 9.36
C ARG A 149 9.09 0.51 9.79
N LEU A 150 8.35 -0.33 9.07
CA LEU A 150 6.98 -0.68 9.44
C LEU A 150 6.95 -1.44 10.76
N ARG A 151 7.82 -2.44 10.97
CA ARG A 151 7.91 -3.17 12.25
C ARG A 151 8.24 -2.23 13.42
N GLU A 152 9.20 -1.34 13.26
CA GLU A 152 9.58 -0.36 14.30
C GLU A 152 8.45 0.60 14.64
N ALA A 153 7.81 1.20 13.63
CA ALA A 153 6.67 2.10 13.82
C ALA A 153 5.46 1.41 14.48
N MET A 154 5.40 0.07 14.37
CA MET A 154 4.33 -0.75 14.90
C MET A 154 4.61 -1.31 16.30
N ALA A 155 5.88 -1.54 16.67
CA ALA A 155 6.29 -2.02 17.99
C ALA A 155 5.88 -1.08 19.14
N VAL A 156 5.67 0.21 18.83
CA VAL A 156 5.22 1.23 19.78
C VAL A 156 3.71 1.15 20.09
N SER A 157 2.94 0.29 19.40
CA SER A 157 1.48 0.29 19.49
C SER A 157 0.88 -0.97 20.16
N VAL A 158 0.33 -0.77 21.37
CA VAL A 158 -0.33 -1.83 22.17
C VAL A 158 -1.48 -2.52 21.42
N GLY A 159 -2.24 -1.76 20.62
CA GLY A 159 -3.35 -2.29 19.81
C GLY A 159 -2.90 -3.28 18.73
N LEU A 160 -1.65 -3.19 18.29
CA LEU A 160 -1.11 -4.03 17.25
C LEU A 160 -0.53 -5.34 17.79
N CYS A 161 0.07 -5.33 18.98
CA CYS A 161 0.43 -6.57 19.69
C CYS A 161 -0.80 -7.47 19.85
N ARG A 162 -1.97 -6.88 20.16
CA ARG A 162 -3.23 -7.63 20.18
C ARG A 162 -3.62 -8.17 18.79
N LEU A 163 -3.54 -7.36 17.73
CA LEU A 163 -3.86 -7.84 16.37
C LEU A 163 -2.93 -8.96 15.89
N CYS A 164 -1.63 -8.92 16.24
CA CYS A 164 -0.67 -9.96 15.90
C CYS A 164 -0.91 -11.29 16.64
N THR A 165 -1.74 -11.31 17.70
CA THR A 165 -2.14 -12.56 18.37
C THR A 165 -3.28 -13.28 17.63
N VAL A 166 -3.90 -12.65 16.63
CA VAL A 166 -4.93 -13.28 15.81
C VAL A 166 -4.26 -14.25 14.82
N PRO A 167 -4.67 -15.54 14.78
CA PRO A 167 -4.13 -16.50 13.82
C PRO A 167 -4.28 -15.99 12.38
N GLY A 168 -3.18 -15.97 11.63
CA GLY A 168 -3.13 -15.46 10.25
C GLY A 168 -2.89 -13.94 10.11
N ALA A 169 -2.89 -13.19 11.20
CA ALA A 169 -2.53 -11.77 11.21
C ALA A 169 -1.06 -11.58 11.60
N GLY A 170 -0.15 -11.78 10.65
CA GLY A 170 1.26 -11.42 10.84
C GLY A 170 1.45 -9.90 10.97
N PRO A 171 2.66 -9.42 11.31
CA PRO A 171 2.94 -7.99 11.49
C PRO A 171 2.50 -7.15 10.28
N VAL A 172 2.75 -7.64 9.07
CA VAL A 172 2.37 -6.92 7.84
C VAL A 172 0.83 -6.77 7.73
N THR A 173 0.08 -7.84 7.98
CA THR A 173 -1.40 -7.84 7.95
C THR A 173 -2.00 -7.02 9.09
N ALA A 174 -1.47 -7.15 10.30
CA ALA A 174 -1.87 -6.35 11.46
C ALA A 174 -1.57 -4.86 11.24
N GLY A 175 -0.45 -4.55 10.57
CA GLY A 175 -0.06 -3.21 10.15
C GLY A 175 -1.03 -2.62 9.13
N ALA A 176 -1.47 -3.43 8.16
CA ALA A 176 -2.51 -3.05 7.20
C ALA A 176 -3.83 -2.73 7.93
N ILE A 177 -4.26 -3.60 8.84
CA ILE A 177 -5.50 -3.41 9.62
C ILE A 177 -5.41 -2.12 10.45
N MET A 178 -4.31 -1.85 11.14
CA MET A 178 -4.17 -0.59 11.88
C MET A 178 -4.04 0.64 10.98
N ALA A 179 -3.37 0.52 9.84
CA ALA A 179 -3.21 1.61 8.88
C ALA A 179 -4.56 2.03 8.28
N PHE A 180 -5.40 1.06 7.90
CA PHE A 180 -6.65 1.28 7.19
C PHE A 180 -7.89 1.31 8.10
N ALA A 181 -7.96 0.47 9.13
CA ALA A 181 -9.13 0.28 9.99
C ALA A 181 -8.97 0.91 11.38
N ALA A 182 -8.66 2.21 11.42
CA ALA A 182 -8.61 2.99 12.67
C ALA A 182 -9.93 2.93 13.48
N LEU A 183 -11.06 2.60 12.84
CA LEU A 183 -12.38 2.45 13.46
C LEU A 183 -12.56 1.13 14.22
N LEU A 184 -11.89 0.03 13.84
CA LEU A 184 -12.04 -1.27 14.51
C LEU A 184 -11.42 -1.27 15.92
N LEU A 185 -10.40 -0.44 16.17
CA LEU A 185 -9.74 -0.35 17.47
C LEU A 185 -10.60 0.33 18.54
N ARG A 186 -11.60 1.15 18.17
CA ARG A 186 -12.56 1.71 19.13
C ARG A 186 -13.62 0.69 19.59
N ALA A 187 -13.78 -0.43 18.89
CA ALA A 187 -14.71 -1.49 19.27
C ALA A 187 -14.07 -2.57 20.17
N LEU A 188 -12.75 -2.50 20.39
CA LEU A 188 -11.97 -3.44 21.21
C LEU A 188 -11.43 -2.81 22.51
N THR A 189 -11.91 -1.60 22.83
CA THR A 189 -11.73 -0.87 24.09
C THR A 189 -13.10 -0.57 24.67
#